data_AF-A0A397IGQ0-F1
#
_entry.id   AF-A0A397IGQ0-F1
#
_cell.length_a   1.000
_cell.length_b   1.000
_cell.length_c   1.000
_cell.angle_alpha   90.00
_cell.angle_beta   90.00
_cell.angle_gamma   90.00
#
_symmetry.space_group_name_H-M   'P 1'
#
loop_
_entity.id
_entity.type
_entity.pdbx_description
1 polymer ?
#
loop_
_entity_poly.entity_id
_entity_poly.type
_entity_poly.pdbx_seq_one_letter_code
_entity_poly.pdbx_strand_id
1 'polypeptide(L)'
;MKTNKSFIFSFKDGNLQNPILSRVKKENEALWYALDKDKYGPRFGFDVFVMKSGVSDFTQDKLSQCKTNIGYENHIRTTNDRFSVTDYEVFKVVKKSI
;
A
#
# COMPACT_ATOMS: atom_id res chain seq x y z
N MET A 1 9.18 12.84 1.11
CA MET A 1 10.30 11.89 1.16
C MET A 1 10.43 11.26 -0.22
N LYS A 2 11.64 11.09 -0.75
CA LYS A 2 11.85 10.46 -2.07
C LYS A 2 12.43 9.06 -1.95
N THR A 3 12.00 8.13 -2.80
CA THR A 3 12.61 6.79 -2.89
C THR A 3 12.32 6.16 -4.25
N ASN A 4 13.28 5.40 -4.78
CA ASN A 4 13.09 4.46 -5.89
C ASN A 4 13.26 3.00 -5.47
N LYS A 5 13.44 2.75 -4.17
CA LYS A 5 13.64 1.40 -3.62
C LYS A 5 12.33 0.76 -3.16
N SER A 6 11.28 1.55 -3.02
CA SER A 6 9.95 1.05 -2.68
C SER A 6 9.36 0.28 -3.87
N PHE A 7 8.54 -0.71 -3.56
CA PHE A 7 7.70 -1.43 -4.52
C PHE A 7 6.44 -1.86 -3.78
N ILE A 8 5.37 -2.06 -4.55
CA ILE A 8 4.14 -2.67 -4.06
C ILE A 8 3.84 -3.86 -4.94
N PHE A 9 3.17 -4.87 -4.37
CA PHE A 9 2.75 -6.02 -5.12
C PHE A 9 1.44 -6.58 -4.59
N SER A 10 0.77 -7.37 -5.42
CA SER A 10 -0.42 -8.11 -5.04
C SER A 10 -0.49 -9.45 -5.77
N PHE A 11 -1.20 -10.39 -5.16
CA PHE A 11 -1.57 -11.66 -5.77
C PHE A 11 -3.03 -11.55 -6.21
N LYS A 12 -3.29 -11.71 -7.51
CA LYS A 12 -4.65 -11.74 -8.02
C LYS A 12 -5.29 -13.07 -7.64
N ASP A 13 -6.44 -13.02 -6.96
CA ASP A 13 -7.26 -14.20 -6.62
C ASP A 13 -6.46 -15.33 -5.94
N GLY A 14 -5.45 -14.98 -5.13
CA GLY A 14 -4.59 -15.95 -4.43
C GLY A 14 -3.58 -16.68 -5.34
N ASN A 15 -3.46 -16.31 -6.61
CA ASN A 15 -2.46 -16.91 -7.51
C ASN A 15 -1.05 -16.40 -7.17
N LEU A 16 -0.27 -17.26 -6.52
CA LEU A 16 1.11 -16.98 -6.10
C LEU A 16 2.12 -16.97 -7.26
N GLN A 17 1.79 -17.53 -8.42
CA GLN A 17 2.74 -17.70 -9.52
C GLN A 17 2.98 -16.41 -10.31
N ASN A 18 2.02 -15.50 -10.34
CA ASN A 18 2.09 -14.27 -11.14
C ASN A 18 1.68 -13.04 -10.31
N PRO A 19 2.52 -12.59 -9.37
CA PRO A 19 2.25 -11.37 -8.64
C PRO A 19 2.29 -10.17 -9.59
N ILE A 20 1.38 -9.22 -9.38
CA ILE A 20 1.49 -7.91 -9.99
C ILE A 20 2.54 -7.14 -9.21
N LEU A 21 3.73 -6.96 -9.81
CA LEU A 21 4.77 -6.10 -9.25
C LEU A 21 4.63 -4.69 -9.83
N SER A 22 4.64 -3.68 -8.97
CA SER A 22 4.58 -2.29 -9.36
C SER A 22 5.72 -1.52 -8.68
N ARG A 23 6.64 -0.99 -9.49
CA ARG A 23 7.77 -0.20 -9.01
C ARG A 23 7.44 1.29 -9.04
N VAL A 24 8.23 2.07 -8.30
CA VAL A 24 8.07 3.52 -8.26
C VAL A 24 8.27 4.12 -9.64
N LYS A 25 7.26 4.88 -10.09
CA LYS A 25 7.31 5.71 -11.31
C LYS A 25 7.77 7.14 -11.00
N LYS A 26 7.36 7.66 -9.84
CA LYS A 26 7.69 9.02 -9.39
C LYS A 26 8.24 9.01 -7.99
N GLU A 27 9.56 9.19 -7.86
CA GLU A 27 10.26 9.05 -6.57
C GLU A 27 9.72 9.98 -5.47
N ASN A 28 9.35 11.21 -5.83
CA ASN A 28 8.84 12.21 -4.89
C ASN A 28 7.41 11.93 -4.41
N GLU A 29 6.67 11.08 -5.13
CA GLU A 29 5.28 10.74 -4.83
C GLU A 29 5.15 9.28 -4.33
N ALA A 30 6.26 8.56 -4.16
CA ALA A 30 6.29 7.15 -3.82
C ALA A 30 5.71 6.85 -2.42
N LEU A 31 5.93 7.76 -1.45
CA LEU A 31 5.56 7.59 -0.05
C LEU A 31 4.93 8.87 0.49
N TRP A 32 3.79 8.71 1.16
CA TRP A 32 3.07 9.81 1.79
C TRP A 32 2.77 9.50 3.25
N TYR A 33 2.93 10.52 4.10
CA TYR A 33 2.71 10.41 5.53
C TYR A 33 1.57 11.33 5.91
N ALA A 34 0.49 10.75 6.42
CA ALA A 34 -0.65 11.52 6.88
C ALA A 34 -0.32 12.28 8.17
N LEU A 35 -0.91 13.46 8.34
CA LEU A 35 -0.89 14.20 9.59
C LEU A 35 -1.74 13.49 10.66
N ASP A 36 -2.92 13.00 10.25
CA ASP A 36 -3.82 12.21 11.09
C ASP A 36 -3.39 10.74 11.09
N LYS A 37 -2.45 10.41 11.99
CA LYS A 37 -1.88 9.06 12.13
C LYS A 37 -2.86 8.06 12.73
N ASP A 38 -3.89 8.55 13.40
CA ASP A 38 -4.92 7.69 14.00
C ASP A 38 -5.87 7.14 12.94
N LYS A 39 -6.02 7.84 11.81
CA LYS A 39 -6.90 7.42 10.71
C LYS A 39 -6.19 6.84 9.51
N TYR A 40 -4.90 7.07 9.36
CA TYR A 40 -4.15 6.67 8.17
C TYR A 40 -2.95 5.81 8.53
N GLY A 41 -2.88 4.65 7.87
CA GLY A 41 -1.72 3.79 7.88
C GLY A 41 -0.77 4.13 6.73
N PRO A 42 -0.12 3.11 6.13
CA PRO A 42 0.72 3.28 4.95
C PRO A 42 -0.05 3.88 3.77
N ARG A 43 0.56 4.89 3.13
CA ARG A 43 0.07 5.50 1.89
C ARG A 43 1.18 5.54 0.84
N PHE A 44 1.00 4.78 -0.24
CA PHE A 44 1.95 4.68 -1.34
C PHE A 44 1.36 5.34 -2.59
N GLY A 45 2.19 6.12 -3.29
CA GLY A 45 1.88 6.61 -4.63
C GLY A 45 0.71 7.59 -4.70
N PHE A 46 0.56 8.46 -3.71
CA PHE A 46 -0.63 9.26 -3.48
C PHE A 46 -1.86 8.38 -3.13
N ASP A 47 -2.57 7.83 -4.10
CA ASP A 47 -3.72 6.94 -3.84
C ASP A 47 -3.57 5.56 -4.49
N VAL A 48 -2.34 5.14 -4.81
CA VAL A 48 -2.07 3.81 -5.38
C VAL A 48 -2.41 2.72 -4.37
N PHE A 49 -2.04 2.92 -3.10
CA PHE A 49 -2.48 2.11 -1.98
C PHE A 49 -2.61 3.00 -0.74
N VAL A 50 -3.77 2.96 -0.10
CA VAL A 50 -4.05 3.72 1.12
C VAL A 50 -4.70 2.80 2.14
N MET A 51 -4.10 2.66 3.31
CA MET A 51 -4.77 2.14 4.50
C MET A 51 -5.40 3.30 5.26
N LYS A 52 -6.71 3.23 5.47
CA LYS A 52 -7.48 4.24 6.19
C LYS A 52 -8.52 3.58 7.08
N SER A 53 -8.72 4.14 8.27
CA SER A 53 -9.82 3.82 9.19
C SER A 53 -10.39 5.12 9.79
N GLY A 54 -11.69 5.16 10.04
CA GLY A 54 -12.35 6.22 10.78
C GLY A 54 -12.40 5.95 12.29
N VAL A 55 -12.15 4.71 12.69
CA VAL A 55 -12.22 4.21 14.08
C VAL A 55 -10.86 3.77 14.61
N SER A 56 -9.78 4.13 13.89
CA SER A 56 -8.39 3.80 14.25
C SER A 56 -8.09 2.30 14.33
N ASP A 57 -8.90 1.51 13.64
CA ASP A 57 -8.70 0.09 13.41
C ASP A 57 -9.03 -0.22 11.94
N PHE A 58 -8.01 -0.62 11.17
CA PHE A 58 -8.15 -0.91 9.74
C PHE A 58 -9.01 -2.14 9.46
N THR A 59 -9.30 -2.96 10.49
CA THR A 59 -10.10 -4.18 10.39
C THR A 59 -11.59 -3.96 10.59
N GLN A 60 -11.99 -2.80 11.11
CA GLN A 60 -13.36 -2.52 11.53
C GLN A 60 -14.18 -1.71 10.50
N ASP A 61 -13.55 -1.20 9.43
CA ASP A 61 -14.24 -0.45 8.39
C ASP A 61 -13.73 -0.74 6.96
N LYS A 62 -14.36 -0.08 5.98
CA LYS A 62 -14.08 -0.24 4.54
C LYS A 62 -13.62 1.08 3.93
N LEU A 63 -12.58 1.69 4.51
CA LEU A 63 -12.04 2.96 4.02
C LEU A 63 -10.71 2.85 3.25
N SER A 64 -10.07 1.67 3.27
CA SER A 64 -8.85 1.41 2.50
C SER A 64 -9.13 1.31 0.99
N GLN A 65 -8.18 1.70 0.14
CA GLN A 65 -8.40 1.83 -1.30
C GLN A 65 -7.12 1.73 -2.14
N CYS A 66 -7.29 1.36 -3.42
CA CYS A 66 -6.30 1.46 -4.49
C CYS A 66 -6.98 2.13 -5.69
N LYS A 67 -6.62 3.38 -6.03
CA LYS A 67 -7.40 4.20 -6.99
C LYS A 67 -6.65 4.68 -8.22
N THR A 68 -5.32 4.67 -8.19
CA THR A 68 -4.51 5.31 -9.23
C THR A 68 -3.18 4.59 -9.42
N ASN A 69 -2.42 4.99 -10.43
CA ASN A 69 -1.05 4.58 -10.74
C ASN A 69 -0.11 5.80 -10.96
N ILE A 70 -0.40 6.93 -10.31
CA ILE A 70 0.44 8.13 -10.50
C ILE A 70 1.86 7.92 -9.97
N GLY A 71 2.00 7.34 -8.77
CA GLY A 71 3.30 7.15 -8.12
C GLY A 71 4.02 5.84 -8.47
N TYR A 72 3.31 4.85 -9.01
CA TYR A 72 3.82 3.51 -9.33
C TYR A 72 3.35 3.06 -10.71
N GLU A 73 4.12 2.20 -11.37
CA GLU A 73 3.91 1.82 -12.78
C GLU A 73 2.54 1.15 -13.05
N ASN A 74 2.16 0.20 -12.20
CA ASN A 74 1.01 -0.68 -12.36
C ASN A 74 -0.01 -0.52 -11.22
N HIS A 75 -1.30 -0.76 -11.52
CA HIS A 75 -2.33 -0.95 -10.51
C HIS A 75 -2.15 -2.32 -9.86
N ILE A 76 -2.24 -2.39 -8.53
CA ILE A 76 -2.19 -3.66 -7.78
C ILE A 76 -3.57 -4.29 -7.54
N ARG A 77 -4.64 -3.64 -8.01
CA ARG A 77 -6.01 -4.16 -7.97
C ARG A 77 -6.72 -3.87 -9.29
N THR A 78 -7.68 -4.72 -9.62
CA THR A 78 -8.55 -4.56 -10.80
C THR A 78 -9.70 -3.57 -10.57
N THR A 79 -10.08 -3.33 -9.30
CA THR A 79 -11.20 -2.46 -8.91
C THR A 79 -10.68 -1.23 -8.16
N ASN A 80 -11.38 -0.10 -8.30
CA ASN A 80 -11.14 1.13 -7.52
C ASN A 80 -11.96 1.23 -6.23
N ASP A 81 -12.76 0.19 -5.94
CA ASP A 81 -13.62 0.15 -4.77
C ASP A 81 -12.82 0.14 -3.46
N ARG A 82 -13.45 0.68 -2.42
CA ARG A 82 -12.90 0.59 -1.07
C ARG A 82 -13.01 -0.85 -0.56
N PHE A 83 -12.12 -1.21 0.35
CA PHE A 83 -12.08 -2.54 0.94
C PHE A 83 -11.78 -2.49 2.43
N SER A 84 -12.23 -3.53 3.13
CA SER A 84 -11.81 -3.85 4.50
C SER A 84 -10.49 -4.60 4.47
N VAL A 85 -9.67 -4.36 5.48
CA VAL A 85 -8.47 -5.17 5.75
C VAL A 85 -8.89 -6.25 6.73
N THR A 86 -8.64 -7.52 6.43
CA THR A 86 -8.96 -8.59 7.40
C THR A 86 -7.86 -8.71 8.46
N ASP A 87 -6.61 -8.56 8.03
CA ASP A 87 -5.42 -8.64 8.88
C ASP A 87 -4.28 -7.83 8.23
N TYR A 88 -3.32 -7.38 9.04
CA TYR A 88 -2.12 -6.71 8.55
C TYR A 88 -0.90 -6.99 9.44
N GLU A 89 0.25 -7.18 8.81
CA GLU A 89 1.52 -7.44 9.48
C GLU A 89 2.59 -6.45 9.00
N VAL A 90 3.50 -6.06 9.91
CA VAL A 90 4.62 -5.18 9.60
C VAL A 90 5.92 -5.84 10.02
N PHE A 91 6.78 -6.10 9.03
CA PHE A 91 8.07 -6.74 9.25
C PHE A 91 9.22 -5.77 9.04
N LYS A 92 10.24 -5.87 9.92
CA LYS A 92 11.53 -5.19 9.74
C LYS A 92 12.60 -6.23 9.48
N VAL A 93 13.19 -6.21 8.28
CA VAL A 93 14.31 -7.08 7.93
C VAL A 93 15.58 -6.54 8.60
N VAL A 94 16.24 -7.38 9.39
CA VAL A 94 17.55 -7.08 9.99
C VAL A 94 18.62 -7.97 9.35
N LYS A 95 19.83 -7.44 9.17
CA LYS A 95 20.95 -8.28 8.74
C LYS A 95 21.23 -9.30 9.83
N LYS A 96 21.44 -10.55 9.45
CA LYS A 96 21.94 -11.57 10.37
C LYS A 96 23.34 -11.14 10.81
N SER A 97 23.51 -10.86 12.10
CA SER A 97 24.85 -10.75 12.68
C SER A 97 25.48 -12.15 12.61
N ILE A 98 26.67 -12.23 12.04
CA ILE A 98 27.48 -13.45 11.97
C ILE A 98 28.05 -13.72 13.35
#